data_AF-A0A5B0WNV4-F1
#
_entry.id   AF-A0A5B0WNV4-F1
#
_cell.length_a   1.000
_cell.length_b   1.000
_cell.length_c   1.000
_cell.angle_alpha   90.00
_cell.angle_beta   90.00
_cell.angle_gamma   90.00
#
_symmetry.space_group_name_H-M   'P 1'
#
loop_
_entity.id
_entity.type
_entity.pdbx_description
1 polymer ?
#
loop_
_entity_poly.entity_id
_entity_poly.type
_entity_poly.pdbx_seq_one_letter_code
_entity_poly.pdbx_strand_id
1 'polypeptide(L)'
;MSDKVTPPESMNEAVTQIWEYQQTKDNDQATLLIQKYEPMVKMAAGKISRNRPDLYEDLYQVGQMALIRLLQQYDISLGIPFEPYAMKSMIGHMKNYLRDKSWYIQVPRRIKEKGALVQHAIDELTVKLERSPAVDEIAHYLDLSVEETVEVLAGRECYHYVSLDSPLSQEETGATLGELISSDANDYETVEKRMDLQQALGQLKEQEQQVLLLAFQDGQSQRAIAQKLGVSQMSVSRIQKRATEKLKQIMANSSY
;
A
#
# COMPACT_ATOMS: atom_id res chain seq x y z
N MET A 1 47.78 22.31 -9.49
CA MET A 1 47.42 22.86 -10.81
C MET A 1 46.18 22.11 -11.26
N SER A 2 44.99 22.63 -10.94
CA SER A 2 43.74 22.08 -11.45
C SER A 2 43.46 22.79 -12.76
N ASP A 3 43.62 22.08 -13.86
CA ASP A 3 43.15 22.54 -15.16
C ASP A 3 41.65 22.77 -15.07
N LYS A 4 41.27 24.04 -15.05
CA LYS A 4 39.89 24.46 -15.29
C LYS A 4 39.59 24.10 -16.73
N VAL A 5 38.84 23.02 -16.92
CA VAL A 5 38.22 22.71 -18.21
C VAL A 5 37.24 23.84 -18.51
N THR A 6 37.69 24.81 -19.30
CA THR A 6 36.84 25.84 -19.90
C THR A 6 35.84 25.14 -20.82
N PRO A 7 34.55 25.53 -20.82
CA PRO A 7 33.59 24.95 -21.74
C PRO A 7 34.05 25.21 -23.19
N PRO A 8 34.18 24.18 -24.06
CA PRO A 8 34.52 24.40 -25.46
C PRO A 8 33.47 25.30 -26.14
N GLU A 9 33.93 26.24 -26.97
CA GLU A 9 33.17 27.34 -27.60
C GLU A 9 31.97 26.90 -28.48
N SER A 10 31.67 25.60 -28.57
CA SER A 10 30.55 25.01 -29.31
C SER A 10 29.52 24.27 -28.42
N MET A 11 29.44 24.59 -27.12
CA MET A 11 28.43 23.98 -26.25
C MET A 11 27.04 24.57 -26.50
N ASN A 12 26.07 23.69 -26.68
CA ASN A 12 24.64 24.05 -26.69
C ASN A 12 24.30 24.77 -25.38
N GLU A 13 23.53 25.85 -25.44
CA GLU A 13 23.11 26.70 -24.31
C GLU A 13 22.60 25.87 -23.12
N ALA A 14 21.91 24.77 -23.40
CA ALA A 14 21.41 23.84 -22.37
C ALA A 14 22.53 23.15 -21.56
N VAL A 15 23.64 22.80 -22.19
CA VAL A 15 24.79 22.15 -21.55
C VAL A 15 25.58 23.16 -20.71
N THR A 16 25.68 24.40 -21.19
CA THR A 16 26.31 25.50 -20.45
C THR A 16 25.56 25.80 -19.15
N GLN A 17 24.23 25.88 -19.18
CA GLN A 17 23.40 26.07 -17.99
C GLN A 17 23.57 24.93 -16.97
N ILE A 18 23.69 23.69 -17.43
CA ILE A 18 23.95 22.53 -16.55
C ILE A 18 25.34 22.65 -15.90
N TRP A 19 26.36 23.00 -16.69
CA TRP A 19 27.71 23.19 -16.19
C TRP A 19 27.78 24.28 -15.12
N GLU A 20 27.14 25.43 -15.37
CA GLU A 20 27.06 26.53 -14.41
C GLU A 20 26.39 26.07 -13.10
N TYR A 21 25.25 25.39 -13.19
CA TYR A 21 24.60 24.80 -12.02
C TYR A 21 25.52 23.83 -11.26
N GLN A 22 26.31 23.02 -11.96
CA GLN A 22 27.24 22.09 -11.31
C GLN A 22 28.36 22.80 -10.53
N GLN A 23 28.81 23.97 -11.00
CA GLN A 23 29.84 24.77 -10.34
C GLN A 23 29.29 25.58 -9.16
N THR A 24 28.13 26.23 -9.35
CA THR A 24 27.58 27.17 -8.37
C THR A 24 26.70 26.49 -7.32
N LYS A 25 26.07 25.36 -7.68
CA LYS A 25 24.99 24.73 -6.90
C LYS A 25 23.88 25.70 -6.51
N ASP A 26 23.68 26.73 -7.34
CA ASP A 26 22.66 27.75 -7.12
C ASP A 26 21.24 27.18 -7.30
N ASN A 27 20.35 27.52 -6.36
CA ASN A 27 18.97 27.07 -6.34
C ASN A 27 18.13 27.73 -7.44
N ASP A 28 18.44 28.97 -7.81
CA ASP A 28 17.71 29.66 -8.87
C ASP A 28 18.00 29.01 -10.22
N GLN A 29 19.27 28.68 -10.49
CA GLN A 29 19.67 27.89 -11.65
C GLN A 29 19.07 26.47 -11.65
N ALA A 30 19.01 25.82 -10.49
CA ALA A 30 18.34 24.53 -10.37
C ALA A 30 16.87 24.63 -10.76
N THR A 31 16.18 25.66 -10.30
CA THR A 31 14.75 25.90 -10.59
C THR A 31 14.52 26.10 -12.09
N LEU A 32 15.36 26.90 -12.76
CA LEU A 32 15.28 27.11 -14.20
C LEU A 32 15.47 25.80 -14.99
N LEU A 33 16.48 25.00 -14.64
CA LEU A 33 16.74 23.72 -15.28
C LEU A 33 15.62 22.71 -15.05
N ILE A 34 15.07 22.65 -13.84
CA ILE A 34 13.93 21.79 -13.51
C ILE A 34 12.71 22.16 -14.37
N GLN A 35 12.37 23.44 -14.45
CA GLN A 35 11.26 23.92 -15.29
C GLN A 35 11.50 23.63 -16.78
N LYS A 36 12.73 23.83 -17.27
CA LYS A 36 13.12 23.54 -18.66
C LYS A 36 12.88 22.08 -19.04
N TYR A 37 13.24 21.14 -18.17
CA TYR A 37 13.12 19.70 -18.44
C TYR A 37 11.83 19.07 -17.89
N GLU A 38 10.97 19.80 -17.20
CA GLU A 38 9.70 19.31 -16.67
C GLU A 38 8.82 18.61 -17.74
N PRO A 39 8.66 19.14 -18.97
CA PRO A 39 7.87 18.44 -20.00
C PRO A 39 8.41 17.05 -20.34
N MET A 40 9.74 16.87 -20.29
CA MET A 40 10.39 15.59 -20.50
C MET A 40 10.07 14.60 -19.38
N VAL A 41 10.02 15.08 -18.13
CA VAL A 41 9.60 14.28 -16.97
C VAL A 41 8.14 13.86 -17.10
N LYS A 42 7.24 14.79 -17.42
CA LYS A 42 5.80 14.52 -17.63
C LYS A 42 5.59 13.49 -18.74
N MET A 43 6.31 13.62 -19.85
CA MET A 43 6.26 12.65 -20.96
C MET A 43 6.72 11.26 -20.52
N ALA A 44 7.83 11.17 -19.77
CA ALA A 44 8.32 9.90 -19.25
C ALA A 44 7.32 9.26 -18.28
N ALA A 45 6.81 10.03 -17.31
CA ALA A 45 5.80 9.58 -16.35
C ALA A 45 4.53 9.08 -17.05
N GLY A 46 3.96 9.88 -17.96
CA GLY A 46 2.76 9.52 -18.72
C GLY A 46 2.94 8.28 -19.61
N LYS A 47 4.13 8.07 -20.17
CA LYS A 47 4.44 6.85 -20.92
C LYS A 47 4.44 5.62 -20.02
N ILE A 48 4.99 5.71 -18.82
CA ILE A 48 5.10 4.59 -17.88
C ILE A 48 3.77 4.33 -17.17
N SER A 49 3.00 5.36 -16.86
CA SER A 49 1.70 5.26 -16.18
C SER A 49 0.52 4.98 -17.12
N ARG A 50 0.74 4.77 -18.43
CA ARG A 50 -0.34 4.58 -19.42
C ARG A 50 -1.38 3.53 -19.01
N ASN A 51 -0.94 2.44 -18.41
CA ASN A 51 -1.82 1.34 -17.98
C ASN A 51 -2.22 1.43 -16.49
N ARG A 52 -1.68 2.41 -15.75
CA ARG A 52 -1.96 2.70 -14.33
C ARG A 52 -1.93 4.21 -14.09
N PRO A 53 -2.96 4.95 -14.54
CA PRO A 53 -2.98 6.42 -14.44
C PRO A 53 -2.91 6.94 -13.01
N ASP A 54 -3.37 6.16 -12.05
CA ASP A 54 -3.28 6.40 -10.60
C ASP A 54 -1.84 6.60 -10.11
N LEU A 55 -0.85 5.99 -10.77
CA LEU A 55 0.56 6.11 -10.40
C LEU A 55 1.27 7.30 -11.06
N TYR A 56 0.59 8.11 -11.87
CA TYR A 56 1.21 9.19 -12.63
C TYR A 56 1.91 10.22 -11.73
N GLU A 57 1.24 10.69 -10.68
CA GLU A 57 1.79 11.72 -9.78
C GLU A 57 3.03 11.22 -9.03
N ASP A 58 3.01 9.97 -8.57
CA ASP A 58 4.17 9.35 -7.91
C ASP A 58 5.34 9.18 -8.87
N LEU A 59 5.07 8.70 -10.09
CA LEU A 59 6.08 8.54 -11.13
C LEU A 59 6.66 9.89 -11.56
N TYR A 60 5.83 10.91 -11.66
CA TYR A 60 6.25 12.28 -11.94
C TYR A 60 7.22 12.78 -10.86
N GLN A 61 6.90 12.61 -9.57
CA GLN A 61 7.79 12.99 -8.47
C GLN A 61 9.11 12.21 -8.48
N VAL A 62 9.06 10.90 -8.70
CA VAL A 62 10.26 10.05 -8.84
C VAL A 62 11.13 10.54 -9.99
N GLY A 63 10.51 10.91 -11.11
CA GLY A 63 11.16 11.51 -12.26
C GLY A 63 11.83 12.84 -11.95
N GLN A 64 11.15 13.73 -11.21
CA GLN A 64 11.70 15.01 -10.76
C GLN A 64 12.92 14.83 -9.85
N MET A 65 12.83 13.91 -8.89
CA MET A 65 13.97 13.58 -8.01
C MET A 65 15.15 13.00 -8.79
N ALA A 66 14.87 12.14 -9.78
CA ALA A 66 15.90 11.58 -10.66
C ALA A 66 16.55 12.68 -11.52
N LEU A 67 15.77 13.59 -12.10
CA LEU A 67 16.27 14.72 -12.89
C LEU A 67 17.28 15.56 -12.11
N ILE A 68 16.96 15.93 -10.86
CA ILE A 68 17.87 16.71 -10.01
C ILE A 68 19.21 16.00 -9.83
N ARG A 69 19.18 14.69 -9.56
CA ARG A 69 20.41 13.88 -9.42
C ARG A 69 21.19 13.81 -10.72
N LEU A 70 20.50 13.65 -11.84
CA LEU A 70 21.12 13.53 -13.16
C LEU A 70 21.77 14.85 -13.58
N LEU A 71 21.17 16.00 -13.29
CA LEU A 71 21.77 17.32 -13.50
C LEU A 71 23.08 17.47 -12.71
N GLN A 72 23.15 16.90 -11.51
CA GLN A 72 24.37 16.96 -10.69
C GLN A 72 25.47 15.99 -11.14
N GLN A 73 25.10 14.84 -11.72
CA GLN A 73 26.01 13.75 -12.07
C GLN A 73 26.41 13.70 -13.54
N TYR A 74 25.75 14.48 -14.40
CA TYR A 74 26.00 14.47 -15.84
C TYR A 74 27.42 14.94 -16.15
N ASP A 75 28.15 14.11 -16.90
CA ASP A 75 29.52 14.38 -17.32
C ASP A 75 29.55 14.88 -18.76
N ILE A 76 29.87 16.17 -18.91
CA ILE A 76 29.93 16.87 -20.20
C ILE A 76 31.09 16.35 -21.06
N SER A 77 32.17 15.82 -20.45
CA SER A 77 33.34 15.34 -21.18
C SER A 77 33.07 14.12 -22.05
N LEU A 78 31.97 13.40 -21.78
CA LEU A 78 31.55 12.22 -22.54
C LEU A 78 30.96 12.58 -23.92
N GLY A 79 30.61 13.85 -24.16
CA GLY A 79 30.07 14.30 -25.45
C GLY A 79 28.69 13.74 -25.82
N ILE A 80 27.99 13.11 -24.88
CA ILE A 80 26.65 12.55 -25.06
C ILE A 80 25.63 13.62 -24.69
N PRO A 81 24.61 13.92 -25.51
CA PRO A 81 23.58 14.89 -25.14
C PRO A 81 22.85 14.52 -23.83
N PHE A 82 22.45 15.54 -23.06
CA PHE A 82 21.84 15.34 -21.74
C PHE A 82 20.48 14.65 -21.83
N GLU A 83 19.63 15.01 -22.79
CA GLU A 83 18.24 14.58 -22.87
C GLU A 83 18.08 13.07 -23.08
N PRO A 84 18.78 12.43 -24.04
CA PRO A 84 18.74 10.97 -24.20
C PRO A 84 19.28 10.21 -22.98
N TYR A 85 20.34 10.73 -22.36
CA TYR A 85 20.90 10.19 -21.12
C TYR A 85 19.89 10.25 -19.98
N ALA A 86 19.34 11.44 -19.75
CA ALA A 86 18.40 11.71 -18.67
C ALA A 86 17.11 10.89 -18.85
N MET A 87 16.57 10.84 -20.08
CA MET A 87 15.38 10.05 -20.40
C MET A 87 15.56 8.57 -20.03
N LYS A 88 16.66 7.95 -20.45
CA LYS A 88 16.94 6.53 -20.16
C LYS A 88 17.04 6.29 -18.65
N SER A 89 17.74 7.16 -17.94
CA SER A 89 17.94 7.04 -16.50
C SER A 89 16.65 7.28 -15.70
N MET A 90 15.88 8.32 -16.02
CA MET A 90 14.59 8.60 -15.37
C MET A 90 13.60 7.45 -15.54
N ILE A 91 13.49 6.88 -16.74
CA ILE A 91 12.67 5.67 -16.97
C ILE A 91 13.16 4.52 -16.09
N GLY A 92 14.48 4.34 -15.94
CA GLY A 92 15.05 3.34 -15.04
C GLY A 92 14.66 3.56 -13.58
N HIS A 93 14.74 4.80 -13.09
CA HIS A 93 14.32 5.17 -11.73
C HIS A 93 12.83 4.92 -11.50
N MET A 94 11.97 5.31 -12.44
CA MET A 94 10.53 5.06 -12.41
C MET A 94 10.22 3.55 -12.38
N LYS A 95 10.88 2.75 -13.21
CA LYS A 95 10.72 1.28 -13.21
C LYS A 95 11.17 0.66 -11.88
N ASN A 96 12.27 1.12 -11.31
CA ASN A 96 12.74 0.67 -10.00
C ASN A 96 11.72 1.03 -8.91
N TYR A 97 11.17 2.25 -8.93
CA TYR A 97 10.10 2.64 -8.01
C TYR A 97 8.90 1.71 -8.11
N LEU A 98 8.42 1.42 -9.33
CA LEU A 98 7.31 0.48 -9.51
C LEU A 98 7.63 -0.92 -8.98
N ARG A 99 8.83 -1.44 -9.26
CA ARG A 99 9.25 -2.76 -8.75
C ARG A 99 9.24 -2.79 -7.22
N ASP A 100 9.72 -1.73 -6.58
CA ASP A 100 10.00 -1.72 -5.15
C ASP A 100 8.82 -1.22 -4.31
N LYS A 101 7.96 -0.36 -4.86
CA LYS A 101 6.88 0.37 -4.16
C LYS A 101 5.47 0.11 -4.70
N SER A 102 5.29 -0.50 -5.89
CA SER A 102 3.94 -0.79 -6.42
C SER A 102 3.25 -1.99 -5.74
N TRP A 103 3.93 -2.71 -4.85
CA TRP A 103 3.34 -3.86 -4.13
C TRP A 103 2.62 -3.34 -2.89
N TYR A 104 1.31 -3.13 -2.98
CA TYR A 104 0.47 -2.77 -1.84
C TYR A 104 0.42 -3.88 -0.79
N ILE A 105 0.51 -5.14 -1.24
CA ILE A 105 0.69 -6.31 -0.37
C ILE A 105 2.15 -6.73 -0.43
N GLN A 106 2.85 -6.69 0.70
CA GLN A 106 4.22 -7.15 0.80
C GLN A 106 4.27 -8.68 0.70
N VAL A 107 4.58 -9.20 -0.50
CA VAL A 107 4.90 -10.63 -0.64
C VAL A 107 6.38 -10.88 -0.35
N PRO A 108 6.74 -12.06 0.19
CA PRO A 108 8.12 -12.49 0.38
C PRO A 108 8.97 -12.38 -0.90
N ARG A 109 10.27 -12.07 -0.74
CA ARG A 109 11.21 -11.90 -1.87
C ARG A 109 11.28 -13.12 -2.79
N ARG A 110 11.25 -14.33 -2.24
CA ARG A 110 11.21 -15.60 -3.00
C ARG A 110 10.05 -15.61 -4.02
N ILE A 111 8.87 -15.14 -3.61
CA ILE A 111 7.69 -15.07 -4.49
C ILE A 111 7.90 -14.04 -5.61
N LYS A 112 8.50 -12.87 -5.31
CA LYS A 112 8.79 -11.84 -6.31
C LYS A 112 9.76 -12.33 -7.39
N GLU A 113 10.83 -13.01 -6.97
CA GLU A 113 11.86 -13.53 -7.88
C GLU A 113 11.31 -14.66 -8.76
N LYS A 114 10.55 -15.60 -8.17
CA LYS A 114 9.92 -16.69 -8.91
C LYS A 114 8.75 -16.24 -9.79
N GLY A 115 8.06 -15.16 -9.43
CA GLY A 115 6.91 -14.65 -10.20
C GLY A 115 7.25 -14.25 -11.63
N ALA A 116 8.45 -13.69 -11.87
CA ALA A 116 8.91 -13.36 -13.22
C ALA A 116 9.22 -14.63 -14.04
N LEU A 117 9.84 -15.64 -13.41
CA LEU A 117 10.13 -16.94 -14.03
C LEU A 117 8.84 -17.68 -14.41
N VAL A 118 7.85 -17.66 -13.51
CA VAL A 118 6.51 -18.22 -13.76
C VAL A 118 5.82 -17.55 -14.94
N GLN A 119 5.91 -16.22 -15.09
CA GLN A 119 5.35 -15.55 -16.28
C GLN A 119 6.02 -16.01 -17.57
N HIS A 120 7.36 -16.06 -17.57
CA HIS A 120 8.11 -16.49 -18.74
C HIS A 120 7.74 -17.93 -19.14
N ALA A 121 7.63 -18.83 -18.15
CA ALA A 121 7.18 -20.19 -18.38
C ALA A 121 5.76 -20.25 -18.95
N ILE A 122 4.83 -19.44 -18.42
CA ILE A 122 3.47 -19.35 -18.97
C ILE A 122 3.51 -18.92 -20.43
N ASP A 123 4.27 -17.86 -20.76
CA ASP A 123 4.34 -17.33 -22.13
C ASP A 123 4.92 -18.38 -23.10
N GLU A 124 6.02 -19.04 -22.73
CA GLU A 124 6.66 -20.08 -23.54
C GLU A 124 5.78 -21.32 -23.71
N LEU A 125 5.19 -21.81 -22.62
CA LEU A 125 4.30 -22.98 -22.67
C LEU A 125 3.02 -22.66 -23.44
N THR A 126 2.48 -21.45 -23.35
CA THR A 126 1.29 -21.05 -24.11
C THR A 126 1.57 -21.12 -25.61
N VAL A 127 2.73 -20.61 -26.05
CA VAL A 127 3.16 -20.70 -27.46
C VAL A 127 3.35 -22.16 -27.88
N LYS A 128 3.97 -22.99 -27.03
CA LYS A 128 4.28 -24.38 -27.35
C LYS A 128 3.06 -25.31 -27.35
N LEU A 129 2.12 -25.09 -26.44
CA LEU A 129 0.93 -25.92 -26.24
C LEU A 129 -0.28 -25.44 -27.05
N GLU A 130 -0.21 -24.22 -27.58
CA GLU A 130 -1.33 -23.53 -28.26
C GLU A 130 -2.58 -23.40 -27.36
N ARG A 131 -2.38 -23.41 -26.04
CA ARG A 131 -3.40 -23.21 -25.00
C ARG A 131 -2.74 -22.71 -23.71
N SER A 132 -3.54 -22.23 -22.77
CA SER A 132 -3.03 -21.93 -21.42
C SER A 132 -2.47 -23.19 -20.75
N PRO A 133 -1.26 -23.14 -20.16
CA PRO A 133 -0.69 -24.26 -19.43
C PRO A 133 -1.40 -24.49 -18.08
N ALA A 134 -1.46 -25.74 -17.66
CA ALA A 134 -1.94 -26.11 -16.32
C ALA A 134 -0.84 -25.91 -15.26
N VAL A 135 -1.25 -25.84 -13.99
CA VAL A 135 -0.32 -25.51 -12.89
C VAL A 135 0.78 -26.55 -12.72
N ASP A 136 0.47 -27.83 -12.93
CA ASP A 136 1.40 -28.94 -12.92
C ASP A 136 2.41 -28.88 -14.08
N GLU A 137 1.97 -28.44 -15.27
CA GLU A 137 2.84 -28.24 -16.43
C GLU A 137 3.85 -27.10 -16.18
N ILE A 138 3.39 -26.00 -15.56
CA ILE A 138 4.26 -24.89 -15.16
C ILE A 138 5.25 -25.33 -14.08
N ALA A 139 4.76 -26.05 -13.07
CA ALA A 139 5.58 -26.58 -11.98
C ALA A 139 6.70 -27.50 -12.52
N HIS A 140 6.34 -28.40 -13.43
CA HIS A 140 7.31 -29.30 -14.06
C HIS A 140 8.34 -28.55 -14.92
N TYR A 141 7.91 -27.54 -15.68
CA TYR A 141 8.81 -26.75 -16.52
C TYR A 141 9.87 -25.98 -15.72
N LEU A 142 9.50 -25.52 -14.52
CA LEU A 142 10.36 -24.71 -13.66
C LEU A 142 11.08 -25.50 -12.55
N ASP A 143 10.90 -26.82 -12.51
CA ASP A 143 11.38 -27.69 -11.44
C ASP A 143 10.94 -27.20 -10.04
N LEU A 144 9.66 -26.82 -9.94
CA LEU A 144 9.00 -26.39 -8.71
C LEU A 144 7.96 -27.42 -8.28
N SER A 145 7.61 -27.41 -6.99
CA SER A 145 6.41 -28.13 -6.55
C SER A 145 5.14 -27.43 -7.04
N VAL A 146 4.05 -28.20 -7.18
CA VAL A 146 2.73 -27.64 -7.52
C VAL A 146 2.30 -26.61 -6.47
N GLU A 147 2.49 -26.92 -5.19
CA GLU A 147 2.16 -26.04 -4.06
C GLU A 147 2.91 -24.71 -4.13
N GLU A 148 4.23 -24.76 -4.37
CA GLU A 148 5.03 -23.56 -4.54
C GLU A 148 4.61 -22.76 -5.77
N THR A 149 4.23 -23.44 -6.85
CA THR A 149 3.74 -22.78 -8.07
C THR A 149 2.42 -22.07 -7.82
N VAL A 150 1.47 -22.71 -7.11
CA VAL A 150 0.21 -22.09 -6.70
C VAL A 150 0.46 -20.87 -5.81
N GLU A 151 1.36 -20.98 -4.83
CA GLU A 151 1.72 -19.87 -3.94
C GLU A 151 2.28 -18.68 -4.73
N VAL A 152 3.18 -18.95 -5.69
CA VAL A 152 3.73 -17.90 -6.55
C VAL A 152 2.66 -17.28 -7.44
N LEU A 153 1.78 -18.07 -8.04
CA LEU A 153 0.66 -17.59 -8.87
C LEU A 153 -0.30 -16.70 -8.06
N ALA A 154 -0.72 -17.15 -6.87
CA ALA A 154 -1.58 -16.37 -5.98
C ALA A 154 -0.89 -15.07 -5.51
N GLY A 155 0.39 -15.13 -5.17
CA GLY A 155 1.17 -13.96 -4.80
C GLY A 155 1.32 -12.93 -5.94
N ARG A 156 1.21 -13.36 -7.21
CA ARG A 156 1.17 -12.45 -8.36
C ARG A 156 -0.19 -11.75 -8.49
N GLU A 157 -1.30 -12.40 -8.14
CA GLU A 157 -2.61 -11.75 -8.11
C GLU A 157 -2.63 -10.63 -7.07
N CYS A 158 -1.92 -10.78 -5.95
CA CYS A 158 -1.72 -9.70 -4.98
C CYS A 158 -0.99 -8.45 -5.54
N TYR A 159 -0.38 -8.53 -6.72
CA TYR A 159 0.21 -7.38 -7.43
C TYR A 159 -0.82 -6.55 -8.21
N HIS A 160 -1.99 -7.13 -8.51
CA HIS A 160 -3.10 -6.48 -9.19
C HIS A 160 -4.31 -6.42 -8.24
N TYR A 161 -4.34 -5.38 -7.40
CA TYR A 161 -5.56 -5.04 -6.67
C TYR A 161 -6.48 -4.24 -7.60
N VAL A 162 -7.79 -4.35 -7.36
CA VAL A 162 -8.80 -3.50 -7.99
C VAL A 162 -9.31 -2.54 -6.92
N SER A 163 -9.51 -1.27 -7.27
CA SER A 163 -10.05 -0.30 -6.33
C SER A 163 -11.49 -0.65 -5.99
N LEU A 164 -11.89 -0.50 -4.72
CA LEU A 164 -13.30 -0.57 -4.35
C LEU A 164 -14.09 0.58 -4.98
N ASP A 165 -13.44 1.71 -5.25
CA ASP A 165 -14.04 2.85 -5.95
C ASP A 165 -14.07 2.67 -7.48
N SER A 166 -13.60 1.54 -8.01
CA SER A 166 -13.66 1.28 -9.45
C SER A 166 -15.12 1.18 -9.90
N PRO A 167 -15.55 2.00 -10.88
CA PRO A 167 -16.92 2.00 -11.36
C PRO A 167 -17.19 0.72 -12.18
N LEU A 168 -18.38 0.14 -11.99
CA LEU A 168 -18.80 -1.07 -12.71
C LEU A 168 -19.33 -0.79 -14.11
N SER A 169 -19.74 0.46 -14.37
CA SER A 169 -20.21 0.93 -15.67
C SER A 169 -19.56 2.27 -16.03
N GLN A 170 -19.65 2.66 -17.30
CA GLN A 170 -19.16 3.97 -17.77
C GLN A 170 -20.14 5.13 -17.49
N GLU A 171 -21.25 4.86 -16.79
CA GLU A 171 -22.25 5.87 -16.44
C GLU A 171 -21.80 6.64 -15.20
N GLU A 172 -22.02 7.97 -15.18
CA GLU A 172 -21.62 8.86 -14.06
C GLU A 172 -22.24 8.47 -12.71
N THR A 173 -23.32 7.68 -12.70
CA THR A 173 -24.01 7.18 -11.51
C THR A 173 -23.89 5.67 -11.34
N GLY A 174 -22.91 5.03 -12.00
CA GLY A 174 -22.67 3.60 -11.88
C GLY A 174 -22.23 3.21 -10.48
N ALA A 175 -22.75 2.09 -9.98
CA ALA A 175 -22.31 1.53 -8.71
C ALA A 175 -20.81 1.20 -8.74
N THR A 176 -20.16 1.30 -7.59
CA THR A 176 -18.75 0.93 -7.42
C THR A 176 -18.61 -0.54 -7.01
N LEU A 177 -17.43 -1.13 -7.21
CA LEU A 177 -17.15 -2.48 -6.72
C LEU A 177 -17.36 -2.62 -5.20
N GLY A 178 -17.03 -1.58 -4.43
CA GLY A 178 -17.20 -1.56 -2.98
C GLY A 178 -18.66 -1.61 -2.53
N GLU A 179 -19.58 -1.01 -3.30
CA GLU A 179 -21.01 -1.02 -2.98
C GLU A 179 -21.66 -2.40 -3.15
N LEU A 180 -21.07 -3.29 -3.95
CA LEU A 180 -21.52 -4.68 -4.07
C LEU A 180 -21.01 -5.57 -2.93
N ILE A 181 -20.01 -5.13 -2.18
CA ILE A 181 -19.46 -5.91 -1.06
C ILE A 181 -20.36 -5.69 0.14
N SER A 182 -21.26 -6.66 0.35
CA SER A 182 -22.05 -6.72 1.57
C SER A 182 -21.17 -7.14 2.75
N SER A 183 -21.36 -6.51 3.91
CA SER A 183 -20.81 -7.01 5.17
C SER A 183 -21.76 -8.04 5.78
N ASP A 184 -21.23 -9.13 6.33
CA ASP A 184 -21.99 -10.06 7.20
C ASP A 184 -22.46 -9.40 8.52
N ALA A 185 -22.19 -8.10 8.71
CA ALA A 185 -22.67 -7.33 9.85
C ALA A 185 -24.20 -7.22 9.81
N ASN A 186 -24.86 -8.05 10.61
CA ASN A 186 -26.28 -7.95 10.87
C ASN A 186 -26.52 -6.86 11.93
N ASP A 187 -26.70 -5.62 11.49
CA ASP A 187 -26.94 -4.47 12.37
C ASP A 187 -28.16 -4.69 13.29
N TYR A 188 -29.17 -5.44 12.83
CA TYR A 188 -30.35 -5.81 13.64
C TYR A 188 -29.98 -6.70 14.82
N GLU A 189 -29.16 -7.74 14.59
CA GLU A 189 -28.71 -8.65 15.65
C GLU A 189 -27.88 -7.90 16.72
N THR A 190 -27.12 -6.88 16.30
CA THR A 190 -26.36 -6.03 17.21
C THR A 190 -27.28 -5.17 18.09
N VAL A 191 -28.35 -4.62 17.52
CA VAL A 191 -29.35 -3.84 18.25
C VAL A 191 -30.13 -4.73 19.23
N GLU A 192 -30.58 -5.90 18.79
CA GLU A 192 -31.29 -6.89 19.61
C GLU A 192 -30.44 -7.33 20.82
N LYS A 193 -29.19 -7.76 20.58
CA LYS A 193 -28.24 -8.12 21.65
C LYS A 193 -28.01 -6.99 22.65
N ARG A 194 -28.02 -5.73 22.19
CA ARG A 194 -27.85 -4.55 23.05
C ARG A 194 -29.09 -4.31 23.92
N MET A 195 -30.29 -4.50 23.36
CA MET A 195 -31.55 -4.39 24.11
C MET A 195 -31.64 -5.50 25.17
N ASP A 196 -31.33 -6.74 24.80
CA ASP A 196 -31.31 -7.88 25.73
C ASP A 196 -30.31 -7.66 26.88
N LEU A 197 -29.12 -7.15 26.55
CA LEU A 197 -28.11 -6.83 27.56
C LEU A 197 -28.56 -5.72 28.49
N GLN A 198 -29.22 -4.66 27.98
CA GLN A 198 -29.77 -3.59 28.82
C GLN A 198 -30.85 -4.12 29.77
N GLN A 199 -31.76 -4.97 29.28
CA GLN A 199 -32.79 -5.59 30.10
C GLN A 199 -32.17 -6.51 31.17
N ALA A 200 -31.16 -7.31 30.82
CA ALA A 200 -30.46 -8.18 31.75
C ALA A 200 -29.67 -7.40 32.82
N LEU A 201 -29.04 -6.28 32.44
CA LEU A 201 -28.35 -5.38 33.38
C LEU A 201 -29.32 -4.81 34.41
N GLY A 202 -30.54 -4.44 34.00
CA GLY A 202 -31.58 -3.93 34.90
C GLY A 202 -32.01 -4.90 36.01
N GLN A 203 -31.76 -6.21 35.83
CA GLN A 203 -32.07 -7.25 36.83
C GLN A 203 -30.95 -7.46 37.86
N LEU A 204 -29.75 -6.92 37.62
CA LEU A 204 -28.66 -6.96 38.59
C LEU A 204 -28.88 -5.94 39.71
N LYS A 205 -28.20 -6.15 40.85
CA LYS A 205 -28.17 -5.15 41.91
C LYS A 205 -27.40 -3.91 41.46
N GLU A 206 -27.75 -2.73 41.95
CA GLU A 206 -27.07 -1.47 41.62
C GLU A 206 -25.54 -1.55 41.76
N GLN A 207 -25.06 -2.19 42.84
CA GLN A 207 -23.63 -2.36 43.08
C GLN A 207 -22.95 -3.29 42.04
N GLU A 208 -23.67 -4.28 41.52
CA GLU A 208 -23.18 -5.17 40.46
C GLU A 208 -23.16 -4.43 39.11
N GLN A 209 -24.21 -3.67 38.79
CA GLN A 209 -24.28 -2.82 37.61
C GLN A 209 -23.16 -1.79 37.58
N GLN A 210 -22.94 -1.08 38.69
CA GLN A 210 -21.92 -0.04 38.80
C GLN A 210 -20.50 -0.59 38.57
N VAL A 211 -20.19 -1.78 39.12
CA VAL A 211 -18.89 -2.43 38.89
C VAL A 211 -18.73 -2.81 37.42
N LEU A 212 -19.77 -3.33 36.77
CA LEU A 212 -19.71 -3.70 35.35
C LEU A 212 -19.56 -2.49 34.42
N LEU A 213 -20.29 -1.41 34.68
CA LEU A 213 -20.18 -0.17 33.90
C LEU A 213 -18.77 0.42 33.99
N LEU A 214 -18.23 0.54 35.21
CA LEU A 214 -16.87 1.05 35.41
C LEU A 214 -15.81 0.16 34.73
N ALA A 215 -16.01 -1.17 34.72
CA ALA A 215 -15.05 -2.11 34.15
C ALA A 215 -15.10 -2.19 32.61
N PHE A 216 -16.30 -2.28 32.03
CA PHE A 216 -16.49 -2.62 30.61
C PHE A 216 -16.89 -1.43 29.75
N GLN A 217 -17.58 -0.44 30.31
CA GLN A 217 -17.93 0.79 29.58
C GLN A 217 -16.84 1.86 29.76
N ASP A 218 -16.39 2.08 30.99
CA ASP A 218 -15.37 3.11 31.29
C ASP A 218 -13.92 2.57 31.24
N GLY A 219 -13.76 1.26 31.03
CA GLY A 219 -12.44 0.62 30.88
C GLY A 219 -11.53 0.66 32.12
N GLN A 220 -12.09 0.87 33.32
CA GLN A 220 -11.30 1.02 34.54
C GLN A 220 -10.76 -0.32 35.07
N SER A 221 -9.53 -0.29 35.60
CA SER A 221 -8.96 -1.46 36.27
C SER A 221 -9.68 -1.78 37.59
N GLN A 222 -9.71 -3.05 38.00
CA GLN A 222 -10.32 -3.47 39.26
C GLN A 222 -9.73 -2.76 40.50
N ARG A 223 -8.46 -2.34 40.45
CA ARG A 223 -7.82 -1.55 41.51
C ARG A 223 -8.38 -0.13 41.56
N ALA A 224 -8.57 0.51 40.42
CA ALA A 224 -9.17 1.85 40.33
C ALA A 224 -10.64 1.83 40.78
N ILE A 225 -11.39 0.80 40.39
CA ILE A 225 -12.78 0.59 40.82
C ILE A 225 -12.84 0.38 42.34
N ALA A 226 -11.96 -0.44 42.89
CA ALA A 226 -11.85 -0.70 44.33
C ALA A 226 -11.61 0.58 45.13
N GLN A 227 -10.68 1.43 44.66
CA GLN A 227 -10.40 2.73 45.27
C GLN A 227 -11.62 3.66 45.19
N LYS A 228 -12.30 3.70 44.04
CA LYS A 228 -13.49 4.55 43.82
C LYS A 228 -14.68 4.13 44.69
N LEU A 229 -14.85 2.83 44.93
CA LEU A 229 -15.95 2.26 45.70
C LEU A 229 -15.62 2.03 47.19
N GLY A 230 -14.40 2.32 47.62
CA GLY A 230 -13.98 2.14 49.02
C GLY A 230 -13.93 0.67 49.48
N VAL A 231 -13.68 -0.27 48.56
CA VAL A 231 -13.64 -1.72 48.83
C VAL A 231 -12.31 -2.34 48.39
N SER A 232 -12.07 -3.60 48.76
CA SER A 232 -10.88 -4.33 48.28
C SER A 232 -10.99 -4.70 46.80
N GLN A 233 -9.86 -4.79 46.09
CA GLN A 233 -9.81 -5.29 44.70
C GLN A 233 -10.35 -6.72 44.59
N MET A 234 -10.13 -7.57 45.60
CA MET A 234 -10.71 -8.92 45.65
C MET A 234 -12.24 -8.89 45.74
N SER A 235 -12.81 -7.90 46.44
CA SER A 235 -14.28 -7.70 46.48
C SER A 235 -14.81 -7.34 45.10
N VAL A 236 -14.15 -6.42 44.38
CA VAL A 236 -14.53 -6.03 43.00
C VAL A 236 -14.45 -7.24 42.07
N SER A 237 -13.39 -8.04 42.14
CA SER A 237 -13.23 -9.26 41.34
C SER A 237 -14.38 -10.26 41.57
N ARG A 238 -14.76 -10.49 42.84
CA ARG A 238 -15.89 -11.37 43.19
C ARG A 238 -17.22 -10.82 42.68
N ILE A 239 -17.46 -9.51 42.82
CA ILE A 239 -18.68 -8.85 42.33
C ILE A 239 -18.77 -8.99 40.81
N GLN A 240 -17.70 -8.66 40.09
CA GLN A 240 -17.65 -8.76 38.63
C GLN A 240 -17.93 -10.20 38.16
N LYS A 241 -17.25 -11.20 38.74
CA LYS A 241 -17.47 -12.60 38.39
C LYS A 241 -18.92 -13.05 38.62
N ARG A 242 -19.49 -12.70 39.78
CA ARG A 242 -20.89 -13.04 40.10
C ARG A 242 -21.87 -12.33 39.16
N ALA A 243 -21.64 -11.05 38.88
CA ALA A 243 -22.50 -10.25 38.01
C ALA A 243 -22.48 -10.79 36.57
N THR A 244 -21.30 -11.14 36.04
CA THR A 244 -21.16 -11.75 34.71
C THR A 244 -21.84 -13.12 34.63
N GLU A 245 -21.73 -13.96 35.67
CA GLU A 245 -22.41 -15.26 35.71
C GLU A 245 -23.94 -15.11 35.72
N LYS A 246 -24.46 -14.14 36.49
CA LYS A 246 -25.88 -13.81 36.48
C LYS A 246 -26.36 -13.32 35.11
N LEU A 247 -25.61 -12.43 34.46
CA LEU A 247 -25.95 -11.98 33.10
C LEU A 247 -26.03 -13.15 32.12
N LYS A 248 -25.07 -14.08 32.17
CA LYS A 248 -25.10 -15.29 31.33
C LYS A 248 -26.37 -16.11 31.56
N GLN A 249 -26.77 -16.32 32.81
CA GLN A 249 -27.98 -17.07 33.14
C GLN A 249 -29.26 -16.35 32.68
N ILE A 250 -29.35 -15.04 32.88
CA ILE A 250 -30.50 -14.22 32.47
C ILE A 250 -30.65 -14.20 30.96
N MET A 251 -29.54 -14.01 30.24
CA MET A 251 -29.54 -14.00 28.77
C MET A 251 -29.83 -15.38 28.18
N ALA A 252 -29.30 -16.46 28.77
CA ALA A 252 -29.62 -17.82 28.34
C ALA A 252 -31.11 -18.20 28.52
N ASN A 253 -31.79 -17.61 29.51
CA ASN A 253 -33.21 -17.82 29.75
C ASN A 253 -34.11 -16.89 28.92
N SER A 254 -33.57 -15.81 28.33
CA SER A 254 -34.33 -14.87 27.49
C SER A 254 -34.28 -15.22 26.00
N SER A 255 -33.40 -16.14 25.58
CA SER A 255 -33.29 -16.62 24.18
C SER A 255 -34.32 -17.71 23.80
N TYR A 256 -35.54 -17.69 24.37
CA TYR A 256 -36.67 -18.56 24.02
C TYR A 256 -37.96 -17.78 23.81
#